data_AF-A0A410PIY4-F1
#
_entry.id   AF-A0A410PIY4-F1
#
_cell.length_a   1.000
_cell.length_b   1.000
_cell.length_c   1.000
_cell.angle_alpha   90.00
_cell.angle_beta   90.00
_cell.angle_gamma   90.00
#
_symmetry.space_group_name_H-M   'P 1'
#
loop_
_entity.id
_entity.type
_entity.pdbx_description
1 polymer ?
#
loop_
_entity_poly.entity_id
_entity_poly.type
_entity_poly.pdbx_seq_one_letter_code
_entity_poly.pdbx_strand_id
1 'polypeptide(L)'
;MINKLFFKLIPMIICVSLVSTDCTNHSRKINAIDNNSSKNISNTINDYNHASLELDDLSKHIKILDDAIPNYEVFLTGENHFVDVNFPLETFFLEYLVTYGNIKYFLPEVSHSIGCGYDEYLKTGDENILNELCKKQHMSVLATNQNIKDWKNLKRFYDTLPQDKKFKVIGIDVEDMTNIAADYIYKKLSIVGNLTNFPLLCEFKKVYETNDLENQNIFRDHPIYQITEKIQKDLISRKAEYQKLFGGNFFDISMVIEGVPTTHGSDDQITDLNIREKQIVKTFNQYMNIILKVNIMGNGEVHIFH
;
A
#
# COMPACT_ATOMS: atom_id res chain seq x y z
N MET A 1 30.60 21.78 -4.72
CA MET A 1 30.12 21.60 -6.10
C MET A 1 28.83 20.77 -6.03
N ILE A 2 27.71 21.45 -5.81
CA ILE A 2 26.38 20.82 -5.67
C ILE A 2 25.86 20.62 -7.08
N ASN A 3 25.98 19.40 -7.60
CA ASN A 3 25.51 19.10 -8.95
C ASN A 3 23.99 18.99 -8.95
N LYS A 4 23.39 19.85 -9.78
CA LYS A 4 21.98 19.83 -10.18
C LYS A 4 21.65 18.43 -10.71
N LEU A 5 20.91 17.65 -9.94
CA LEU A 5 20.31 16.39 -10.37
C LEU A 5 18.82 16.39 -10.01
N PHE A 6 18.10 17.43 -10.42
CA PHE A 6 16.64 17.40 -10.51
C PHE A 6 16.28 16.58 -11.76
N PHE A 7 16.19 15.25 -11.60
CA PHE A 7 15.60 14.38 -12.61
C PHE A 7 14.08 14.38 -12.48
N LYS A 8 13.41 14.19 -13.62
CA LYS A 8 11.97 14.33 -13.87
C LYS A 8 11.11 13.38 -13.03
N LEU A 9 10.89 13.70 -11.76
CA LEU A 9 9.86 13.09 -10.90
C LEU A 9 8.52 13.82 -11.12
N ILE A 10 7.99 13.78 -12.34
CA ILE A 10 6.60 14.20 -12.55
C ILE A 10 5.79 12.90 -12.56
N PRO A 11 4.89 12.65 -11.60
CA PRO A 11 4.05 11.46 -11.64
C PRO A 11 3.06 11.53 -12.80
N MET A 12 2.80 10.40 -13.47
CA MET A 12 1.63 10.26 -14.32
C MET A 12 0.45 9.82 -13.45
N ILE A 13 -0.59 10.65 -13.39
CA ILE A 13 -1.80 10.39 -12.61
C ILE A 13 -2.88 9.90 -13.57
N ILE A 14 -3.40 8.70 -13.30
CA ILE A 14 -4.55 8.13 -14.02
C ILE A 14 -5.75 8.12 -13.07
N CYS A 15 -6.71 9.01 -13.33
CA CYS A 15 -8.00 9.03 -12.63
C CYS A 15 -9.01 8.21 -13.42
N VAL A 16 -9.44 7.07 -12.88
CA VAL A 16 -10.57 6.31 -13.43
C VAL A 16 -11.85 6.74 -12.71
N SER A 17 -12.64 7.63 -13.33
CA SER A 17 -13.98 7.96 -12.85
C SER A 17 -15.01 7.06 -13.52
N LEU A 18 -15.72 6.25 -12.74
CA LEU A 18 -16.88 5.50 -13.23
C LEU A 18 -18.05 6.46 -13.38
N VAL A 19 -18.39 6.82 -14.61
CA VAL A 19 -19.70 7.38 -14.92
C VAL A 19 -20.62 6.21 -15.21
N SER A 20 -21.33 5.72 -14.20
CA SER A 20 -22.46 4.83 -14.45
C SER A 20 -23.55 5.65 -15.12
N THR A 21 -23.69 5.51 -16.45
CA THR A 21 -24.93 5.91 -17.12
C THR A 21 -25.98 4.83 -16.85
N ASP A 22 -26.39 4.72 -15.58
CA ASP A 22 -27.55 3.91 -15.24
C ASP A 22 -28.78 4.69 -15.70
N CYS A 23 -29.34 4.24 -16.82
CA CYS A 23 -30.67 4.62 -17.27
C CYS A 23 -31.72 4.05 -16.29
N THR A 24 -31.83 4.62 -15.09
CA THR A 24 -33.05 4.47 -14.29
C THR A 24 -33.45 5.82 -13.70
N ASN A 25 -34.54 6.36 -14.23
CA ASN A 25 -35.24 7.51 -13.68
C ASN A 25 -35.74 7.20 -12.26
N HIS A 26 -34.98 7.59 -11.24
CA HIS A 26 -35.56 7.83 -9.93
C HIS A 26 -35.11 9.16 -9.35
N SER A 27 -35.96 10.16 -9.56
CA SER A 27 -35.83 11.52 -9.08
C SER A 27 -35.83 11.58 -7.56
N ARG A 28 -34.66 11.76 -6.94
CA ARG A 28 -34.55 12.47 -5.66
C ARG A 28 -34.14 13.90 -5.93
N LYS A 29 -35.04 14.83 -5.56
CA LYS A 29 -34.80 16.27 -5.59
C LYS A 29 -33.64 16.61 -4.67
N ILE A 30 -32.47 16.87 -5.24
CA ILE A 30 -31.43 17.68 -4.62
C ILE A 30 -31.60 19.10 -5.17
N ASN A 31 -31.62 20.06 -4.26
CA ASN A 31 -31.85 21.48 -4.56
C ASN A 31 -30.84 21.98 -5.59
N ALA A 32 -31.35 22.82 -6.49
CA ALA A 32 -30.68 23.36 -7.66
C ALA A 32 -29.34 24.04 -7.31
N ILE A 33 -28.24 23.34 -7.57
CA ILE A 33 -26.98 23.97 -7.95
C ILE A 33 -26.92 23.89 -9.47
N ASP A 34 -26.83 25.07 -10.06
CA ASP A 34 -26.77 25.44 -11.48
C ASP A 34 -26.55 24.31 -12.52
N ASN A 35 -27.65 23.69 -12.97
CA ASN A 35 -27.70 22.57 -13.92
C ASN A 35 -27.09 22.88 -15.32
N ASN A 36 -26.82 24.15 -15.65
CA ASN A 36 -26.20 24.52 -16.92
C ASN A 36 -24.66 24.44 -16.87
N SER A 37 -24.06 24.64 -15.69
CA SER A 37 -22.60 24.55 -15.53
C SER A 37 -22.13 23.09 -15.55
N SER A 38 -22.86 22.20 -14.87
CA SER A 38 -22.58 20.77 -14.78
C SER A 38 -22.81 20.02 -16.10
N LYS A 39 -23.83 20.41 -16.88
CA LYS A 39 -24.03 19.88 -18.26
C LYS A 39 -22.92 20.30 -19.22
N ASN A 40 -22.45 21.55 -19.14
CA ASN A 40 -21.37 22.03 -19.98
C ASN A 40 -20.03 21.38 -19.63
N ILE A 41 -19.74 21.15 -18.34
CA ILE A 41 -18.54 20.41 -17.90
C ILE A 41 -18.60 18.94 -18.36
N SER A 42 -19.75 18.28 -18.20
CA SER A 42 -19.94 16.90 -18.66
C SER A 42 -19.76 16.74 -20.17
N ASN A 43 -20.26 17.70 -20.96
CA ASN A 43 -20.05 17.70 -22.42
C ASN A 43 -18.58 18.01 -22.79
N THR A 44 -17.90 18.89 -22.05
CA THR A 44 -16.51 19.27 -22.36
C THR A 44 -15.50 18.15 -22.03
N ILE A 45 -15.74 17.37 -20.98
CA ILE A 45 -14.90 16.21 -20.61
C ILE A 45 -15.04 15.09 -21.65
N ASN A 46 -16.24 14.89 -22.20
CA ASN A 46 -16.50 13.90 -23.24
C ASN A 46 -15.88 14.26 -24.61
N ASP A 47 -15.53 15.51 -24.88
CA ASP A 47 -15.17 15.88 -26.26
C ASP A 47 -13.66 15.86 -26.55
N TYR A 48 -12.76 15.81 -25.55
CA TYR A 48 -11.33 16.05 -25.85
C TYR A 48 -10.25 15.18 -25.23
N ASN A 49 -10.44 14.40 -24.15
CA ASN A 49 -9.36 13.53 -23.62
C ASN A 49 -9.90 12.38 -22.74
N HIS A 50 -10.77 11.53 -23.29
CA HIS A 50 -11.24 10.34 -22.59
C HIS A 50 -11.02 9.09 -23.47
N ALA A 51 -10.83 7.95 -22.83
CA ALA A 51 -10.87 6.64 -23.47
C ALA A 51 -11.91 5.80 -22.74
N SER A 52 -12.85 5.22 -23.48
CA SER A 52 -13.71 4.17 -22.93
C SER A 52 -12.83 2.96 -22.63
N LEU A 53 -13.07 2.27 -21.52
CA LEU A 53 -12.39 1.02 -21.17
C LEU A 53 -13.46 -0.06 -21.00
N GLU A 54 -13.47 -1.04 -21.90
CA GLU A 54 -14.23 -2.27 -21.72
C GLU A 54 -13.31 -3.28 -21.02
N LEU A 55 -13.73 -3.80 -19.86
CA LEU A 55 -12.93 -4.74 -19.06
C LEU A 55 -12.52 -5.99 -19.86
N ASP A 56 -13.36 -6.39 -20.81
CA ASP A 56 -13.18 -7.58 -21.64
C ASP A 56 -12.13 -7.37 -22.75
N ASP A 57 -11.75 -6.11 -23.04
CA ASP A 57 -10.80 -5.74 -24.11
C ASP A 57 -9.87 -4.56 -23.73
N LEU A 58 -9.46 -4.51 -22.46
CA LEU A 58 -8.59 -3.45 -21.91
C LEU A 58 -7.31 -3.24 -22.75
N SER A 59 -6.76 -4.33 -23.32
CA SER A 59 -5.51 -4.30 -24.11
C SER A 59 -5.56 -3.41 -25.36
N LYS A 60 -6.74 -3.19 -25.96
CA LYS A 60 -6.87 -2.33 -27.15
C LYS A 60 -6.97 -0.85 -26.80
N HIS A 61 -7.47 -0.54 -25.61
CA HIS A 61 -7.79 0.83 -25.21
C HIS A 61 -6.66 1.46 -24.38
N ILE A 62 -5.83 0.63 -23.77
CA ILE A 62 -4.69 1.05 -22.93
C ILE A 62 -3.46 1.53 -23.73
N LYS A 63 -3.40 1.29 -25.04
CA LYS A 63 -2.27 1.71 -25.91
C LYS A 63 -1.99 3.20 -25.90
N ILE A 64 -2.96 4.02 -25.49
CA ILE A 64 -2.74 5.45 -25.23
C ILE A 64 -1.62 5.70 -24.21
N LEU A 65 -1.35 4.73 -23.33
CA LEU A 65 -0.27 4.79 -22.35
C LEU A 65 1.10 4.42 -22.94
N ASP A 66 1.17 3.77 -24.11
CA ASP A 66 2.45 3.29 -24.67
C ASP A 66 3.42 4.44 -24.94
N ASP A 67 2.89 5.56 -25.44
CA ASP A 67 3.68 6.78 -25.68
C ASP A 67 4.06 7.49 -24.38
N ALA A 68 3.27 7.33 -23.31
CA ALA A 68 3.51 7.96 -22.03
C ALA A 68 4.54 7.18 -21.19
N ILE A 69 4.45 5.85 -21.17
CA ILE A 69 5.25 4.97 -20.30
C ILE A 69 6.76 5.29 -20.31
N PRO A 70 7.44 5.47 -21.45
CA PRO A 70 8.89 5.76 -21.46
C PRO A 70 9.28 7.08 -20.79
N ASN A 71 8.33 7.98 -20.55
CA ASN A 71 8.56 9.31 -20.00
C ASN A 71 8.38 9.38 -18.48
N TYR A 72 7.92 8.31 -17.84
CA TYR A 72 7.52 8.30 -16.44
C TYR A 72 8.14 7.14 -15.67
N GLU A 73 8.61 7.44 -14.46
CA GLU A 73 9.12 6.44 -13.50
C GLU A 73 8.09 6.11 -12.41
N VAL A 74 7.06 6.94 -12.24
CA VAL A 74 6.03 6.75 -11.20
C VAL A 74 4.66 6.85 -11.85
N PHE A 75 3.86 5.80 -11.65
CA PHE A 75 2.50 5.65 -12.13
C PHE A 75 1.58 5.54 -10.92
N LEU A 76 0.56 6.40 -10.86
CA LEU A 76 -0.36 6.44 -9.73
C LEU A 76 -1.78 6.18 -10.25
N THR A 77 -2.42 5.15 -9.72
CA THR A 77 -3.82 4.83 -10.00
C THR A 77 -4.68 5.30 -8.83
N GLY A 78 -5.70 6.11 -9.10
CA GLY A 78 -6.73 6.38 -8.10
C GLY A 78 -7.79 5.29 -8.13
N GLU A 79 -8.40 5.01 -6.98
CA GLU A 79 -9.57 4.14 -6.87
C GLU A 79 -10.77 4.89 -6.25
N ASN A 80 -11.96 4.29 -6.28
CA ASN A 80 -13.08 4.71 -5.43
C ASN A 80 -13.36 3.58 -4.45
N HIS A 81 -13.21 3.79 -3.15
CA HIS A 81 -13.41 2.72 -2.17
C HIS A 81 -14.79 2.05 -2.29
N PHE A 82 -14.84 0.76 -1.91
CA PHE A 82 -16.05 -0.08 -1.94
C PHE A 82 -16.61 -0.36 -3.34
N VAL A 83 -15.76 -0.29 -4.37
CA VAL A 83 -16.13 -0.62 -5.74
C VAL A 83 -15.44 -1.91 -6.20
N ASP A 84 -16.24 -2.91 -6.58
CA ASP A 84 -15.76 -4.26 -6.94
C ASP A 84 -14.78 -4.29 -8.12
N VAL A 85 -14.80 -3.27 -9.01
CA VAL A 85 -13.94 -3.21 -10.20
C VAL A 85 -12.53 -2.70 -9.92
N ASN A 86 -12.25 -2.13 -8.74
CA ASN A 86 -10.94 -1.54 -8.43
C ASN A 86 -9.81 -2.57 -8.53
N PHE A 87 -9.95 -3.71 -7.85
CA PHE A 87 -8.88 -4.71 -7.82
C PHE A 87 -8.61 -5.32 -9.21
N PRO A 88 -9.63 -5.71 -10.01
CA PRO A 88 -9.41 -6.10 -11.40
C PRO A 88 -8.66 -5.05 -12.23
N LEU A 89 -9.01 -3.77 -12.10
CA LEU A 89 -8.34 -2.68 -12.82
C LEU A 89 -6.90 -2.48 -12.34
N GLU A 90 -6.68 -2.44 -11.03
CA GLU A 90 -5.34 -2.32 -10.43
C GLU A 90 -4.43 -3.47 -10.87
N THR A 91 -4.94 -4.70 -10.83
CA THR A 91 -4.21 -5.88 -11.32
C THR A 91 -3.89 -5.75 -12.80
N PHE A 92 -4.86 -5.35 -13.61
CA PHE A 92 -4.63 -5.13 -15.04
C PHE A 92 -3.53 -4.09 -15.30
N PHE A 93 -3.59 -2.92 -14.64
CA PHE A 93 -2.57 -1.89 -14.78
C PHE A 93 -1.20 -2.39 -14.30
N LEU A 94 -1.15 -3.14 -13.21
CA LEU A 94 0.08 -3.73 -12.70
C LEU A 94 0.69 -4.72 -13.69
N GLU A 95 -0.11 -5.65 -14.22
CA GLU A 95 0.34 -6.60 -15.23
C GLU A 95 0.85 -5.89 -16.49
N TYR A 96 0.13 -4.86 -16.93
CA TYR A 96 0.50 -4.04 -18.08
C TYR A 96 1.83 -3.30 -17.86
N LEU A 97 1.95 -2.58 -16.74
CA LEU A 97 3.11 -1.74 -16.47
C LEU A 97 4.33 -2.58 -16.07
N VAL A 98 4.17 -3.76 -15.47
CA VAL A 98 5.28 -4.72 -15.29
C VAL A 98 5.80 -5.21 -16.64
N THR A 99 4.90 -5.51 -17.58
CA THR A 99 5.22 -6.02 -18.92
C THR A 99 5.90 -4.96 -19.79
N TYR A 100 5.26 -3.79 -19.91
CA TYR A 100 5.65 -2.75 -20.87
C TYR A 100 6.40 -1.58 -20.23
N GLY A 101 6.09 -1.26 -18.98
CA GLY A 101 6.71 -0.17 -18.22
C GLY A 101 7.88 -0.60 -17.32
N ASN A 102 8.24 -1.89 -17.29
CA ASN A 102 9.35 -2.39 -16.48
C ASN A 102 9.24 -2.04 -14.98
N ILE A 103 8.03 -1.97 -14.44
CA ILE A 103 7.78 -1.73 -13.01
C ILE A 103 8.53 -2.76 -12.16
N LYS A 104 9.16 -2.28 -11.08
CA LYS A 104 9.85 -3.12 -10.08
C LYS A 104 9.20 -3.08 -8.71
N TYR A 105 8.28 -2.14 -8.48
CA TYR A 105 7.65 -1.96 -7.19
C TYR A 105 6.18 -1.65 -7.34
N PHE A 106 5.37 -2.38 -6.57
CA PHE A 106 3.93 -2.18 -6.44
C PHE A 106 3.63 -1.68 -5.03
N LEU A 107 2.97 -0.53 -4.94
CA LEU A 107 2.72 0.21 -3.69
C LEU A 107 1.19 0.30 -3.44
N PRO A 108 0.54 -0.79 -3.01
CA PRO A 108 -0.86 -0.76 -2.61
C PRO A 108 -1.06 0.06 -1.33
N GLU A 109 -2.24 0.68 -1.20
CA GLU A 109 -2.69 1.38 0.01
C GLU A 109 -3.04 0.39 1.12
N VAL A 110 -2.01 -0.24 1.68
CA VAL A 110 -2.09 -1.13 2.84
C VAL A 110 -0.93 -0.86 3.77
N SER A 111 -1.06 -1.25 5.04
CA SER A 111 0.01 -1.14 6.01
C SER A 111 1.29 -1.84 5.55
N HIS A 112 2.43 -1.36 6.03
CA HIS A 112 3.72 -1.90 5.63
C HIS A 112 3.87 -3.41 5.93
N SER A 113 3.41 -3.86 7.11
CA SER A 113 3.40 -5.27 7.51
C SER A 113 2.55 -6.16 6.59
N ILE A 114 1.38 -5.67 6.16
CA ILE A 114 0.50 -6.36 5.20
C ILE A 114 1.20 -6.47 3.84
N GLY A 115 1.77 -5.37 3.34
CA GLY A 115 2.53 -5.37 2.09
C GLY A 115 3.71 -6.33 2.10
N CYS A 116 4.43 -6.44 3.23
CA CYS A 116 5.48 -7.44 3.41
C CYS A 116 4.94 -8.88 3.34
N GLY A 117 3.76 -9.14 3.91
CA GLY A 117 3.11 -10.45 3.82
C GLY A 117 2.73 -10.80 2.38
N TYR A 118 2.15 -9.85 1.64
CA TYR A 118 1.86 -10.04 0.22
C TYR A 118 3.13 -10.28 -0.62
N ASP A 119 4.20 -9.53 -0.38
CA ASP A 119 5.50 -9.73 -1.04
C ASP A 119 6.07 -11.14 -0.77
N GLU A 120 6.00 -11.60 0.49
CA GLU A 120 6.45 -12.94 0.89
C GLU A 120 5.60 -14.03 0.23
N TYR A 121 4.28 -13.85 0.18
CA TYR A 121 3.36 -14.74 -0.53
C TYR A 121 3.67 -14.83 -2.03
N LEU A 122 3.91 -13.71 -2.71
CA LEU A 122 4.28 -13.71 -4.13
C LEU A 122 5.58 -14.49 -4.39
N LYS A 123 6.55 -14.40 -3.48
CA LYS A 123 7.84 -15.08 -3.59
C LYS A 123 7.76 -16.58 -3.29
N THR A 124 6.96 -16.97 -2.32
CA THR A 124 6.95 -18.35 -1.78
C THR A 124 5.78 -19.18 -2.29
N GLY A 125 4.63 -18.57 -2.55
CA GLY A 125 3.36 -19.25 -2.79
C GLY A 125 2.74 -19.89 -1.55
N ASP A 126 3.21 -19.57 -0.34
CA ASP A 126 2.64 -20.12 0.90
C ASP A 126 1.25 -19.52 1.18
N GLU A 127 0.20 -20.29 0.89
CA GLU A 127 -1.19 -19.87 1.09
C GLU A 127 -1.53 -19.58 2.56
N ASN A 128 -0.77 -20.10 3.52
CA ASN A 128 -0.99 -19.78 4.93
C ASN A 128 -0.79 -18.30 5.20
N ILE A 129 0.15 -17.65 4.51
CA ILE A 129 0.38 -16.20 4.64
C ILE A 129 -0.89 -15.44 4.24
N LEU A 130 -1.46 -15.78 3.09
CA LEU A 130 -2.66 -15.11 2.57
C LEU A 130 -3.90 -15.39 3.44
N ASN A 131 -4.05 -16.62 3.91
CA ASN A 131 -5.16 -17.01 4.80
C ASN A 131 -5.08 -16.30 6.15
N GLU A 132 -3.88 -16.22 6.75
CA GLU A 132 -3.68 -15.51 8.02
C GLU A 132 -3.89 -14.01 7.88
N LEU A 133 -3.39 -13.40 6.79
CA LEU A 133 -3.68 -11.99 6.49
C LEU A 133 -5.18 -11.74 6.35
N CYS A 134 -5.90 -12.58 5.61
CA CYS A 134 -7.34 -12.45 5.42
C CYS A 134 -8.10 -12.60 6.75
N LYS A 135 -7.76 -13.62 7.54
CA LYS A 135 -8.37 -13.89 8.85
C LYS A 135 -8.16 -12.72 9.83
N LYS A 136 -6.94 -12.18 9.92
CA LYS A 136 -6.64 -11.07 10.84
C LYS A 136 -7.24 -9.75 10.39
N GLN A 137 -7.53 -9.61 9.10
CA GLN A 137 -8.23 -8.48 8.51
C GLN A 137 -9.76 -8.63 8.55
N HIS A 138 -10.36 -9.59 9.27
CA HIS A 138 -11.79 -9.96 9.16
C HIS A 138 -12.86 -8.84 9.24
N MET A 139 -12.52 -7.64 9.71
CA MET A 139 -13.41 -6.45 9.68
C MET A 139 -13.11 -5.46 8.53
N SER A 140 -12.10 -5.73 7.72
CA SER A 140 -11.68 -4.92 6.57
C SER A 140 -12.35 -5.42 5.29
N VAL A 141 -12.55 -4.50 4.34
CA VAL A 141 -12.95 -4.82 2.96
C VAL A 141 -11.98 -5.77 2.25
N LEU A 142 -10.74 -5.87 2.76
CA LEU A 142 -9.72 -6.78 2.25
C LEU A 142 -9.91 -8.23 2.72
N ALA A 143 -10.77 -8.51 3.71
CA ALA A 143 -11.04 -9.86 4.19
C ALA A 143 -12.15 -10.57 3.42
N THR A 144 -11.96 -10.71 2.10
CA THR A 144 -12.92 -11.37 1.22
C THR A 144 -12.29 -12.56 0.49
N ASN A 145 -13.11 -13.57 0.18
CA ASN A 145 -12.70 -14.65 -0.72
C ASN A 145 -12.26 -14.12 -2.10
N GLN A 146 -12.82 -12.96 -2.50
CA GLN A 146 -12.43 -12.29 -3.73
C GLN A 146 -10.98 -11.80 -3.63
N ASN A 147 -10.59 -11.08 -2.55
CA ASN A 147 -9.20 -10.66 -2.31
C ASN A 147 -8.21 -11.85 -2.28
N ILE A 148 -8.61 -13.00 -1.74
CA ILE A 148 -7.78 -14.22 -1.81
C ILE A 148 -7.60 -14.68 -3.27
N LYS A 149 -8.69 -14.75 -4.03
CA LYS A 149 -8.71 -15.24 -5.43
C LYS A 149 -7.85 -14.36 -6.34
N ASP A 150 -8.19 -13.11 -6.45
CA ASP A 150 -7.31 -12.05 -6.01
C ASP A 150 -5.80 -12.12 -6.27
N TRP A 151 -5.10 -12.09 -5.13
CA TRP A 151 -3.70 -12.41 -4.95
C TRP A 151 -3.27 -13.77 -5.54
N LYS A 152 -4.13 -14.80 -5.55
CA LYS A 152 -3.81 -16.06 -6.27
C LYS A 152 -3.69 -15.86 -7.78
N ASN A 153 -4.46 -14.96 -8.38
CA ASN A 153 -4.32 -14.61 -9.80
C ASN A 153 -3.01 -13.87 -10.03
N LEU A 154 -2.73 -12.86 -9.19
CA LEU A 154 -1.49 -12.09 -9.27
C LEU A 154 -0.24 -12.98 -9.06
N LYS A 155 -0.30 -13.98 -8.19
CA LYS A 155 0.76 -14.98 -8.02
C LYS A 155 1.03 -15.76 -9.31
N ARG A 156 -0.03 -16.20 -10.00
CA ARG A 156 0.12 -16.93 -11.27
C ARG A 156 0.81 -16.05 -12.31
N PHE A 157 0.42 -14.78 -12.42
CA PHE A 157 1.14 -13.81 -13.26
C PHE A 157 2.61 -13.66 -12.83
N TYR A 158 2.85 -13.41 -11.54
CA TYR A 158 4.20 -13.23 -10.97
C TYR A 158 5.13 -14.41 -11.25
N ASP A 159 4.62 -15.63 -11.30
CA ASP A 159 5.40 -16.84 -11.64
C ASP A 159 5.75 -16.96 -13.11
N THR A 160 5.02 -16.30 -14.00
CA THR A 160 5.37 -16.22 -15.42
C THR A 160 6.52 -15.25 -15.69
N LEU A 161 6.81 -14.33 -14.75
CA LEU A 161 7.82 -13.30 -14.93
C LEU A 161 9.23 -13.87 -14.80
N PRO A 162 10.16 -13.50 -15.70
CA PRO A 162 11.58 -13.79 -15.49
C PRO A 162 12.10 -13.04 -14.26
N GLN A 163 13.17 -13.55 -13.65
CA GLN A 163 13.67 -13.08 -12.35
C GLN A 163 13.97 -11.57 -12.33
N ASP A 164 14.46 -11.02 -13.44
CA ASP A 164 14.77 -9.61 -13.60
C ASP A 164 13.53 -8.73 -13.79
N LYS A 165 12.35 -9.32 -14.05
CA LYS A 165 11.06 -8.63 -14.21
C LYS A 165 10.13 -8.75 -13.01
N LYS A 166 10.46 -9.58 -12.02
CA LYS A 166 9.70 -9.67 -10.77
C LYS A 166 9.71 -8.34 -10.02
N PHE A 167 8.57 -8.00 -9.42
CA PHE A 167 8.37 -6.78 -8.64
C PHE A 167 8.32 -7.06 -7.12
N LYS A 168 8.58 -6.06 -6.29
CA LYS A 168 8.39 -6.11 -4.82
C LYS A 168 7.08 -5.40 -4.45
N VAL A 169 6.33 -5.96 -3.50
CA VAL A 169 5.16 -5.28 -2.91
C VAL A 169 5.59 -4.47 -1.70
N ILE A 170 5.10 -3.24 -1.59
CA ILE A 170 5.40 -2.31 -0.49
C ILE A 170 4.10 -1.68 0.00
N GLY A 171 3.67 -2.03 1.21
CA GLY A 171 2.59 -1.27 1.86
C GLY A 171 3.10 0.11 2.25
N ILE A 172 2.39 1.16 1.85
CA ILE A 172 2.76 2.56 2.12
C ILE A 172 1.94 3.21 3.23
N ASP A 173 0.87 2.54 3.65
CA ASP A 173 -0.02 3.05 4.69
C ASP A 173 0.54 2.83 6.10
N VAL A 174 -0.07 3.49 7.06
CA VAL A 174 0.19 3.32 8.49
C VAL A 174 -0.26 1.93 8.98
N GLU A 175 0.29 1.49 10.11
CA GLU A 175 -0.03 0.18 10.73
C GLU A 175 -1.35 0.25 11.51
N ASP A 176 -2.47 0.18 10.80
CA ASP A 176 -3.82 0.22 11.37
C ASP A 176 -4.19 -1.12 12.04
N MET A 177 -3.63 -2.23 11.52
CA MET A 177 -3.76 -3.57 12.06
C MET A 177 -2.54 -3.97 12.88
N THR A 178 -2.44 -3.43 14.10
CA THR A 178 -1.26 -3.65 14.98
C THR A 178 -1.03 -5.13 15.34
N ASN A 179 -2.06 -5.99 15.27
CA ASN A 179 -1.89 -7.45 15.43
C ASN A 179 -1.04 -8.07 14.30
N ILE A 180 -1.22 -7.63 13.05
CA ILE A 180 -0.43 -8.08 11.90
C ILE A 180 1.00 -7.50 11.99
N ALA A 181 1.13 -6.24 12.38
CA ALA A 181 2.43 -5.63 12.66
C ALA A 181 3.20 -6.42 13.73
N ALA A 182 2.51 -6.82 14.81
CA ALA A 182 3.10 -7.59 15.90
C ALA A 182 3.58 -8.97 15.45
N ASP A 183 2.78 -9.69 14.64
CA ASP A 183 3.20 -10.95 14.04
C ASP A 183 4.47 -10.79 13.20
N TYR A 184 4.51 -9.74 12.38
CA TYR A 184 5.66 -9.46 11.54
C TYR A 184 6.91 -9.25 12.39
N ILE A 185 6.84 -8.39 13.41
CA ILE A 185 7.95 -8.15 14.34
C ILE A 185 8.36 -9.47 15.01
N TYR A 186 7.42 -10.25 15.54
CA TYR A 186 7.72 -11.52 16.21
C TYR A 186 8.40 -12.54 15.28
N LYS A 187 7.92 -12.67 14.04
CA LYS A 187 8.55 -13.52 13.01
C LYS A 187 9.99 -13.08 12.73
N LYS A 188 10.25 -11.78 12.59
CA LYS A 188 11.61 -11.28 12.38
C LYS A 188 12.50 -11.46 13.61
N LEU A 189 11.95 -11.32 14.83
CA LEU A 189 12.67 -11.63 16.06
C LEU A 189 13.03 -13.11 16.19
N SER A 190 12.24 -14.01 15.59
CA SER A 190 12.46 -15.46 15.65
C SER A 190 13.60 -15.95 14.75
N ILE A 191 14.07 -15.12 13.81
CA ILE A 191 15.14 -15.46 12.87
C ILE A 191 16.43 -14.67 13.09
N VAL A 192 16.43 -13.69 14.01
CA VAL A 192 17.65 -12.97 14.39
C VAL A 192 18.40 -13.67 15.51
N GLY A 193 19.69 -13.36 15.63
CA GLY A 193 20.57 -13.93 16.64
C GLY A 193 20.28 -13.43 18.06
N ASN A 194 21.32 -13.44 18.90
CA ASN A 194 21.20 -13.14 20.33
C ASN A 194 20.62 -11.74 20.63
N LEU A 195 19.52 -11.70 21.38
CA LEU A 195 18.80 -10.49 21.81
C LEU A 195 19.26 -9.92 23.17
N THR A 196 20.31 -10.47 23.81
CA THR A 196 20.74 -10.09 25.18
C THR A 196 20.93 -8.57 25.36
N ASN A 197 21.40 -7.87 24.32
CA ASN A 197 21.65 -6.42 24.37
C ASN A 197 20.41 -5.57 23.98
N PHE A 198 19.26 -6.21 23.79
CA PHE A 198 18.01 -5.60 23.34
C PHE A 198 16.86 -6.01 24.28
N PRO A 199 16.86 -5.55 25.55
CA PRO A 199 15.89 -5.97 26.55
C PRO A 199 14.44 -5.68 26.14
N LEU A 200 14.19 -4.59 25.41
CA LEU A 200 12.86 -4.26 24.90
C LEU A 200 12.37 -5.25 23.83
N LEU A 201 13.26 -5.81 23.02
CA LEU A 201 12.91 -6.87 22.05
C LEU A 201 12.61 -8.19 22.77
N CYS A 202 13.34 -8.50 23.84
CA CYS A 202 13.02 -9.64 24.70
C CYS A 202 11.66 -9.46 25.40
N GLU A 203 11.38 -8.28 25.91
CA GLU A 203 10.10 -7.92 26.52
C GLU A 203 8.97 -8.03 25.50
N PHE A 204 9.14 -7.48 24.30
CA PHE A 204 8.17 -7.64 23.20
C PHE A 204 7.85 -9.11 22.94
N LYS A 205 8.88 -9.95 22.81
CA LYS A 205 8.70 -11.39 22.54
C LYS A 205 7.85 -12.04 23.64
N LYS A 206 8.16 -11.75 24.90
CA LYS A 206 7.40 -12.26 26.05
C LYS A 206 5.95 -11.76 26.03
N VAL A 207 5.74 -10.46 25.80
CA VAL A 207 4.40 -9.87 25.73
C VAL A 207 3.60 -10.49 24.59
N TYR A 208 4.19 -10.68 23.42
CA TYR A 208 3.55 -11.34 22.28
C TYR A 208 3.12 -12.77 22.62
N GLU A 209 4.01 -13.56 23.22
CA GLU A 209 3.73 -14.97 23.57
C GLU A 209 2.68 -15.13 24.69
N THR A 210 2.48 -14.10 25.52
CA THR A 210 1.52 -14.15 26.64
C THR A 210 0.16 -13.54 26.33
N ASN A 211 -0.01 -12.91 25.17
CA ASN A 211 -1.26 -12.26 24.78
C ASN A 211 -1.82 -12.93 23.52
N ASP A 212 -3.12 -13.25 23.53
CA ASP A 212 -3.82 -13.69 22.33
C ASP A 212 -4.13 -12.46 21.47
N LEU A 213 -3.44 -12.32 20.34
CA LEU A 213 -3.64 -11.21 19.39
C LEU A 213 -4.64 -11.56 18.28
N GLU A 214 -5.26 -12.73 18.36
CA GLU A 214 -6.24 -13.16 17.37
C GLU A 214 -7.52 -12.32 17.51
N ASN A 215 -7.92 -11.67 16.40
CA ASN A 215 -9.11 -10.84 16.29
C ASN A 215 -9.19 -9.62 17.26
N GLN A 216 -8.08 -9.16 17.81
CA GLN A 216 -8.06 -7.99 18.69
C GLN A 216 -7.75 -6.69 17.93
N ASN A 217 -8.57 -5.66 18.16
CA ASN A 217 -8.16 -4.29 17.92
C ASN A 217 -7.16 -3.91 19.01
N ILE A 218 -5.89 -3.74 18.62
CA ILE A 218 -4.82 -3.37 19.54
C ILE A 218 -4.73 -1.84 19.58
N PHE A 219 -5.23 -1.25 20.66
CA PHE A 219 -5.20 0.18 20.91
C PHE A 219 -3.99 0.59 21.78
N ARG A 220 -3.86 1.88 22.09
CA ARG A 220 -2.69 2.43 22.81
C ARG A 220 -2.45 1.86 24.20
N ASP A 221 -3.50 1.47 24.88
CA ASP A 221 -3.46 0.88 26.22
C ASP A 221 -2.99 -0.58 26.21
N HIS A 222 -3.02 -1.23 25.04
CA HIS A 222 -2.56 -2.60 24.90
C HIS A 222 -1.04 -2.72 25.07
N PRO A 223 -0.53 -3.72 25.83
CA PRO A 223 0.89 -3.88 26.10
C PRO A 223 1.78 -3.94 24.85
N ILE A 224 1.32 -4.58 23.77
CA ILE A 224 2.04 -4.64 22.47
C ILE A 224 2.28 -3.25 21.89
N TYR A 225 1.29 -2.36 21.96
CA TYR A 225 1.45 -1.00 21.46
C TYR A 225 2.49 -0.24 22.29
N GLN A 226 2.37 -0.28 23.61
CA GLN A 226 3.26 0.43 24.53
C GLN A 226 4.71 -0.02 24.43
N ILE A 227 4.95 -1.34 24.32
CA ILE A 227 6.32 -1.85 24.15
C ILE A 227 6.88 -1.48 22.77
N THR A 228 6.04 -1.48 21.72
CA THR A 228 6.47 -1.06 20.37
C THR A 228 6.86 0.43 20.33
N GLU A 229 6.14 1.30 21.04
CA GLU A 229 6.51 2.71 21.18
C GLU A 229 7.88 2.90 21.88
N LYS A 230 8.17 2.09 22.90
CA LYS A 230 9.49 2.08 23.56
C LYS A 230 10.58 1.61 22.60
N ILE A 231 10.33 0.54 21.83
CA ILE A 231 11.26 0.01 20.84
C ILE A 231 11.52 1.05 19.74
N GLN A 232 10.51 1.79 19.29
CA GLN A 232 10.67 2.86 18.30
C GLN A 232 11.69 3.90 18.77
N LYS A 233 11.57 4.36 20.03
CA LYS A 233 12.52 5.31 20.64
C LYS A 233 13.93 4.72 20.76
N ASP A 234 14.04 3.47 21.20
CA ASP A 234 15.33 2.78 21.29
C ASP A 234 16.00 2.60 19.92
N LEU A 235 15.23 2.18 18.90
CA LEU A 235 15.66 2.02 17.51
C LEU A 235 16.24 3.32 16.95
N ILE A 236 15.58 4.46 17.18
CA ILE A 236 16.08 5.78 16.75
C ILE A 236 17.44 6.07 17.39
N SER A 237 17.57 5.83 18.69
CA SER A 237 18.80 6.12 19.44
C SER A 237 19.95 5.14 19.13
N ARG A 238 19.63 3.90 18.78
CA ARG A 238 20.58 2.78 18.59
C ARG A 238 20.53 2.19 17.19
N LYS A 239 20.23 3.03 16.18
CA LYS A 239 19.98 2.62 14.79
C LYS A 239 21.05 1.67 14.23
N ALA A 240 22.33 1.96 14.45
CA ALA A 240 23.43 1.14 13.94
C ALA A 240 23.46 -0.27 14.54
N GLU A 241 23.06 -0.42 15.81
CA GLU A 241 22.97 -1.72 16.48
C GLU A 241 21.81 -2.55 15.95
N TYR A 242 20.65 -1.91 15.75
CA TYR A 242 19.48 -2.55 15.12
C TYR A 242 19.77 -2.94 13.66
N GLN A 243 20.47 -2.08 12.91
CA GLN A 243 20.92 -2.38 11.54
C GLN A 243 21.80 -3.63 11.51
N LYS A 244 22.74 -3.74 12.45
CA LYS A 244 23.60 -4.93 12.58
C LYS A 244 22.82 -6.18 12.98
N LEU A 245 21.82 -6.04 13.86
CA LEU A 245 20.98 -7.16 14.32
C LEU A 245 20.11 -7.73 13.20
N PHE A 246 19.40 -6.87 12.48
CA PHE A 246 18.39 -7.27 11.49
C PHE A 246 18.96 -7.42 10.07
N GLY A 247 20.14 -6.86 9.80
CA GLY A 247 20.80 -6.97 8.49
C GLY A 247 19.88 -6.52 7.36
N GLY A 248 19.68 -7.39 6.35
CA GLY A 248 18.80 -7.11 5.21
C GLY A 248 17.33 -6.88 5.58
N ASN A 249 16.87 -7.35 6.75
CA ASN A 249 15.50 -7.12 7.23
C ASN A 249 15.34 -5.79 7.98
N PHE A 250 16.43 -5.06 8.25
CA PHE A 250 16.39 -3.86 9.09
C PHE A 250 15.41 -2.82 8.56
N PHE A 251 15.39 -2.62 7.25
CA PHE A 251 14.55 -1.59 6.66
C PHE A 251 13.07 -1.90 6.87
N ASP A 252 12.60 -3.06 6.41
CA ASP A 252 11.18 -3.42 6.54
C ASP A 252 10.74 -3.49 8.01
N ILE A 253 11.56 -4.03 8.93
CA ILE A 253 11.19 -4.04 10.37
C ILE A 253 11.18 -2.64 10.98
N SER A 254 12.08 -1.74 10.57
CA SER A 254 12.07 -0.36 11.04
C SER A 254 10.81 0.38 10.58
N MET A 255 10.34 0.12 9.36
CA MET A 255 9.10 0.68 8.83
C MET A 255 7.89 0.23 9.65
N VAL A 256 7.79 -1.07 9.96
CA VAL A 256 6.69 -1.60 10.80
C VAL A 256 6.72 -1.01 12.22
N ILE A 257 7.88 -1.00 12.88
CA ILE A 257 8.03 -0.44 14.23
C ILE A 257 7.71 1.06 14.26
N GLU A 258 8.12 1.81 13.23
CA GLU A 258 7.81 3.24 13.13
C GLU A 258 6.33 3.51 12.85
N GLY A 259 5.64 2.62 12.13
CA GLY A 259 4.23 2.76 11.75
C GLY A 259 3.25 2.49 12.89
N VAL A 260 3.52 1.52 13.78
CA VAL A 260 2.58 1.12 14.86
C VAL A 260 2.15 2.28 15.77
N PRO A 261 3.06 3.12 16.31
CA PRO A 261 2.65 4.20 17.22
C PRO A 261 1.89 5.36 16.53
N THR A 262 1.81 5.39 15.20
CA THR A 262 1.25 6.53 14.45
C THR A 262 -0.26 6.46 14.24
N THR A 263 -0.90 5.29 14.44
CA THR A 263 -2.29 5.05 13.99
C THR A 263 -3.39 5.52 14.93
N HIS A 264 -3.04 5.96 16.13
CA HIS A 264 -4.03 6.29 17.14
C HIS A 264 -3.70 7.62 17.83
N GLY A 265 -2.87 8.48 17.22
CA GLY A 265 -2.06 9.56 17.80
C GLY A 265 -2.78 10.75 18.43
N SER A 266 -4.08 10.91 18.22
CA SER A 266 -4.88 11.99 18.82
C SER A 266 -6.35 11.60 19.04
N ASP A 267 -7.01 12.24 20.01
CA ASP A 267 -8.46 12.10 20.20
C ASP A 267 -9.27 12.88 19.12
N ASP A 268 -8.58 13.48 18.14
CA ASP A 268 -9.13 14.33 17.09
C ASP A 268 -8.90 13.68 15.71
N GLN A 269 -9.99 13.28 15.06
CA GLN A 269 -9.96 12.63 13.75
C GLN A 269 -9.21 13.44 12.67
N ILE A 270 -9.25 14.78 12.73
CA ILE A 270 -8.55 15.63 11.76
C ILE A 270 -7.03 15.56 11.98
N THR A 271 -6.60 15.54 13.24
CA THR A 271 -5.19 15.43 13.59
C THR A 271 -4.65 14.05 13.22
N ASP A 272 -5.43 12.97 13.42
CA ASP A 272 -5.06 11.61 13.02
C ASP A 272 -4.92 11.46 11.49
N LEU A 273 -5.85 12.02 10.71
CA LEU A 273 -5.74 12.03 9.24
C LEU A 273 -4.46 12.75 8.79
N ASN A 274 -4.15 13.92 9.36
CA ASN A 274 -2.93 14.64 9.03
C ASN A 274 -1.65 13.89 9.41
N ILE A 275 -1.69 13.09 10.49
CA ILE A 275 -0.56 12.23 10.90
C ILE A 275 -0.40 11.07 9.92
N ARG A 276 -1.51 10.43 9.52
CA ARG A 276 -1.52 9.36 8.52
C ARG A 276 -0.96 9.83 7.18
N GLU A 277 -1.44 10.94 6.62
CA GLU A 277 -0.92 11.50 5.36
C GLU A 277 0.58 11.76 5.40
N LYS A 278 1.05 12.42 6.47
CA LYS A 278 2.48 12.71 6.65
C LYS A 278 3.30 11.43 6.72
N GLN A 279 2.75 10.37 7.33
CA GLN A 279 3.43 9.09 7.43
C GLN A 279 3.44 8.35 6.09
N ILE A 280 2.35 8.38 5.30
CA ILE A 280 2.32 7.83 3.93
C ILE A 280 3.38 8.52 3.06
N VAL A 281 3.41 9.86 3.06
CA VAL A 281 4.40 10.65 2.32
C VAL A 281 5.82 10.37 2.80
N LYS A 282 6.02 10.22 4.12
CA LYS A 282 7.32 9.86 4.69
C LYS A 282 7.76 8.47 4.22
N THR A 283 6.88 7.46 4.32
CA THR A 283 7.14 6.09 3.86
C THR A 283 7.49 6.08 2.38
N PHE A 284 6.69 6.73 1.55
CA PHE A 284 6.96 6.87 0.12
C PHE A 284 8.35 7.47 -0.13
N ASN A 285 8.69 8.59 0.52
CA ASN A 285 9.98 9.24 0.37
C ASN A 285 11.16 8.37 0.86
N GLN A 286 11.00 7.63 1.96
CA GLN A 286 12.01 6.69 2.45
C GLN A 286 12.29 5.61 1.40
N TYR A 287 11.25 5.10 0.74
CA TYR A 287 11.37 4.15 -0.35
C TYR A 287 12.00 4.76 -1.59
N MET A 288 11.57 5.95 -2.03
CA MET A 288 12.16 6.65 -3.18
C MET A 288 13.66 6.92 -3.02
N ASN A 289 14.11 7.20 -1.79
CA ASN A 289 15.52 7.42 -1.49
C ASN A 289 16.37 6.14 -1.60
N ILE A 290 15.76 4.97 -1.42
CA ILE A 290 16.44 3.66 -1.52
C ILE A 290 16.35 3.13 -2.96
N ILE A 291 15.25 3.42 -3.63
CA ILE A 291 14.85 2.89 -4.94
C ILE A 291 15.27 3.86 -6.07
N LEU A 292 16.43 4.52 -5.98
CA LEU A 292 16.82 5.49 -7.01
C LEU A 292 16.79 4.87 -8.43
N LYS A 293 15.94 5.42 -9.31
CA LYS A 293 15.80 5.13 -10.75
C LYS A 293 15.12 3.81 -11.12
N VAL A 294 13.96 3.53 -10.54
CA VAL A 294 13.19 2.34 -10.92
C VAL A 294 11.71 2.65 -10.98
N ASN A 295 11.00 1.97 -11.89
CA ASN A 295 9.62 2.30 -12.20
C ASN A 295 8.67 1.73 -11.12
N ILE A 296 7.72 2.55 -10.67
CA ILE A 296 6.85 2.31 -9.51
C ILE A 296 5.38 2.49 -9.90
N MET A 297 4.52 1.60 -9.41
CA MET A 297 3.07 1.78 -9.44
C MET A 297 2.52 1.90 -8.03
N GLY A 298 1.71 2.90 -7.73
CA GLY A 298 1.01 3.06 -6.45
C GLY A 298 -0.49 3.29 -6.59
N ASN A 299 -1.25 2.98 -5.56
CA ASN A 299 -2.71 3.16 -5.49
C ASN A 299 -3.11 4.02 -4.26
N GLY A 300 -4.16 4.84 -4.40
CA GLY A 300 -4.85 5.50 -3.28
C GLY A 300 -5.81 6.62 -3.70
N GLU A 301 -7.07 6.56 -3.25
CA GLU A 301 -8.15 7.48 -3.69
C GLU A 301 -7.86 8.96 -3.38
N VAL A 302 -7.41 9.26 -2.16
CA VAL A 302 -7.25 10.64 -1.66
C VAL A 302 -5.78 11.03 -1.48
N HIS A 303 -4.90 10.05 -1.29
CA HIS A 303 -3.49 10.22 -0.93
C HIS A 303 -2.59 10.67 -2.08
N ILE A 304 -3.03 10.48 -3.33
CA ILE A 304 -2.26 10.84 -4.53
C ILE A 304 -2.34 12.36 -4.82
N PHE A 305 -3.34 13.06 -4.27
CA PHE A 305 -3.70 14.42 -4.66
C PHE A 305 -3.25 15.52 -3.68
N HIS A 306 -2.34 15.23 -2.73
CA HIS A 306 -1.89 16.17 -1.69
C HIS A 306 -0.40 16.51 -1.77
#